data_AF-A0A125SIP0-F1
#
_entry.id   AF-A0A125SIP0-F1
#
_cell.length_a   1.000
_cell.length_b   1.000
_cell.length_c   1.000
_cell.angle_alpha   90.00
_cell.angle_beta   90.00
_cell.angle_gamma   90.00
#
_symmetry.space_group_name_H-M   'P 1'
#
loop_
_entity.id
_entity.type
_entity.pdbx_description
1 polymer ?
#
loop_
_entity_poly.entity_id
_entity_poly.type
_entity_poly.pdbx_seq_one_letter_code
_entity_poly.pdbx_strand_id
1 'polypeptide(L)'
;MEHLGDRMSSAVEAVLSANPQDAAAIGKLVLSSSDIAALGRFVVTKDPKDIGKFKTPSLRNVAIGGPYMHDGSVDTLAEAVDLETYQRTDASGRPIILTPVERMDLLDFLTTLTGREATLPLRDAALSQPATAKTRATTSQALATSAR
;
A
#
# COMPACT_ATOMS: atom_id res chain seq x y z
N MET A 1 -9.35 21.46 -24.56
CA MET A 1 -9.08 20.13 -23.98
C MET A 1 -7.61 19.87 -24.21
N GLU A 2 -6.81 19.79 -23.14
CA GLU A 2 -5.37 19.51 -23.24
C GLU A 2 -5.18 18.09 -23.78
N HIS A 3 -4.30 17.91 -24.78
CA HIS A 3 -4.08 16.61 -25.39
C HIS A 3 -3.32 15.70 -24.42
N LEU A 4 -3.71 14.41 -24.33
CA LEU A 4 -3.07 13.42 -23.44
C LEU A 4 -1.54 13.32 -23.66
N GLY A 5 -1.09 13.52 -24.91
CA GLY A 5 0.34 13.57 -25.25
C GLY A 5 1.08 14.71 -24.56
N ASP A 6 0.47 15.89 -24.51
CA ASP A 6 1.09 17.08 -23.91
C ASP A 6 1.23 16.92 -22.39
N ARG A 7 0.21 16.36 -21.74
CA ARG A 7 0.21 16.06 -20.30
C ARG A 7 1.31 15.07 -19.93
N MET A 8 1.47 13.98 -20.69
CA MET A 8 2.51 13.00 -20.45
C MET A 8 3.90 13.56 -20.71
N SER A 9 4.08 14.39 -21.75
CA SER A 9 5.36 15.06 -22.02
C SER A 9 5.74 15.97 -20.86
N SER A 10 4.80 16.78 -20.37
CA SER A 10 5.03 17.66 -19.22
C SER A 10 5.39 16.87 -17.95
N ALA A 11 4.71 15.76 -17.69
CA ALA A 11 5.01 14.90 -16.54
C ALA A 11 6.43 14.30 -16.62
N VAL A 12 6.84 13.85 -17.80
CA VAL A 12 8.20 13.32 -18.04
C VAL A 12 9.25 14.41 -17.84
N GLU A 13 9.05 15.61 -18.38
CA GLU A 13 9.96 16.74 -18.21
C GLU A 13 10.10 17.18 -16.74
N ALA A 14 8.98 17.24 -16.01
CA ALA A 14 8.98 17.54 -14.58
C ALA A 14 9.80 16.51 -13.79
N VAL A 15 9.69 15.23 -14.15
CA VAL A 15 10.49 14.17 -13.54
C VAL A 15 11.97 14.27 -13.91
N LEU A 16 12.31 14.58 -15.16
CA LEU A 16 13.71 14.68 -15.61
C LEU A 16 14.43 15.89 -15.02
N SER A 17 13.72 16.98 -14.75
CA SER A 17 14.28 18.17 -14.08
C SER A 17 14.48 18.01 -12.57
N ALA A 18 13.83 17.01 -11.94
CA ALA A 18 13.97 16.74 -10.51
C ALA A 18 15.25 15.97 -10.17
N ASN A 19 15.89 16.33 -9.05
CA ASN A 19 17.07 15.62 -8.55
C ASN A 19 16.70 14.18 -8.12
N PRO A 20 17.25 13.14 -8.76
CA PRO A 20 16.91 11.74 -8.46
C PRO A 20 17.40 11.27 -7.08
N GLN A 21 18.37 11.97 -6.47
CA GLN A 21 18.92 11.61 -5.16
C GLN A 21 18.11 12.20 -3.99
N ASP A 22 17.17 13.11 -4.28
CA ASP A 22 16.29 13.68 -3.26
C ASP A 22 14.95 12.91 -3.23
N ALA A 23 14.95 11.82 -2.47
CA ALA A 23 13.77 10.97 -2.33
C ALA A 23 12.54 11.72 -1.78
N ALA A 24 12.74 12.76 -0.95
CA ALA A 24 11.64 13.54 -0.38
C ALA A 24 11.02 14.46 -1.43
N ALA A 25 11.84 15.11 -2.27
CA ALA A 25 11.35 15.90 -3.40
C ALA A 25 10.61 15.02 -4.42
N ILE A 26 11.15 13.84 -4.73
CA ILE A 26 10.51 12.88 -5.63
C ILE A 26 9.16 12.41 -5.09
N GLY A 27 9.08 12.08 -3.80
CA GLY A 27 7.81 11.69 -3.16
C GLY A 27 6.74 12.78 -3.26
N LYS A 28 7.09 14.04 -2.98
CA LYS A 28 6.17 15.18 -3.12
C LYS A 28 5.71 15.36 -4.56
N LEU A 29 6.61 15.20 -5.52
CA LEU A 29 6.31 15.33 -6.94
C LEU A 29 5.29 14.27 -7.39
N VAL A 30 5.49 13.00 -7.00
CA VAL A 30 4.56 11.90 -7.28
C VAL A 30 3.18 12.16 -6.67
N LEU A 31 3.13 12.66 -5.43
CA LEU A 31 1.86 12.96 -4.76
C LEU A 31 1.14 14.19 -5.33
N SER A 32 1.82 15.03 -6.13
CA SER A 32 1.24 16.25 -6.69
C SER A 32 0.45 16.03 -7.97
N SER A 33 0.65 14.92 -8.68
CA SER A 33 0.03 14.66 -9.97
C SER A 33 -0.13 13.18 -10.26
N SER A 34 -1.35 12.78 -10.65
CA SER A 34 -1.64 11.42 -11.13
C SER A 34 -0.84 11.05 -12.38
N ASP A 35 -0.57 12.04 -13.24
CA ASP A 35 0.20 11.83 -14.47
C ASP A 35 1.64 11.46 -14.15
N ILE A 36 2.22 12.09 -13.12
CA ILE A 36 3.55 11.76 -12.63
C ILE A 36 3.53 10.41 -11.90
N ALA A 37 2.51 10.12 -11.11
CA ALA A 37 2.35 8.84 -10.43
C ALA A 37 2.26 7.66 -11.41
N ALA A 38 1.55 7.84 -12.54
CA ALA A 38 1.42 6.84 -13.60
C ALA A 38 2.76 6.47 -14.26
N LEU A 39 3.78 7.34 -14.20
CA LEU A 39 5.12 7.02 -14.73
C LEU A 39 5.81 5.90 -13.94
N GLY A 40 5.40 5.64 -12.70
CA GLY A 40 5.86 4.49 -11.92
C GLY A 40 7.37 4.51 -11.67
N ARG A 41 8.04 3.40 -11.98
CA ARG A 41 9.48 3.20 -11.72
C ARG A 41 10.37 4.24 -12.42
N PHE A 42 9.93 4.79 -13.55
CA PHE A 42 10.64 5.85 -14.27
C PHE A 42 11.01 7.04 -13.37
N VAL A 43 10.14 7.38 -12.42
CA VAL A 43 10.36 8.53 -11.54
C VAL A 43 11.69 8.42 -10.77
N VAL A 44 12.11 7.20 -10.46
CA VAL A 44 13.36 6.89 -9.76
C VAL A 44 14.50 6.63 -10.73
N THR A 45 14.29 5.81 -11.77
CA THR A 45 15.38 5.31 -12.62
C THR A 45 15.75 6.24 -13.76
N LYS A 46 14.81 7.10 -14.20
CA LYS A 46 14.90 7.95 -15.39
C LYS A 46 15.13 7.18 -16.71
N ASP A 47 14.98 5.85 -16.71
CA ASP A 47 15.05 5.04 -17.93
C ASP A 47 13.67 5.00 -18.59
N PRO A 48 13.48 5.52 -19.82
CA PRO A 48 12.19 5.49 -20.52
C PRO A 48 11.56 4.09 -20.61
N LYS A 49 12.36 3.02 -20.58
CA LYS A 49 11.86 1.64 -20.57
C LYS A 49 11.11 1.28 -19.29
N ASP A 50 11.24 2.07 -18.23
CA ASP A 50 10.59 1.86 -16.93
C ASP A 50 9.31 2.67 -16.74
N ILE A 51 8.89 3.43 -17.75
CA ILE A 51 7.61 4.15 -17.73
C ILE A 51 6.48 3.14 -17.55
N GLY A 52 5.59 3.40 -16.59
CA GLY A 52 4.43 2.56 -16.29
C GLY A 52 4.76 1.24 -15.61
N LYS A 53 6.04 0.99 -15.26
CA LYS A 53 6.40 -0.21 -14.49
C LYS A 53 6.12 0.00 -13.01
N PHE A 54 5.38 -0.93 -12.43
CA PHE A 54 5.11 -0.98 -11.00
C PHE A 54 5.64 -2.28 -10.40
N LYS A 55 5.90 -2.25 -9.10
CA LYS A 55 6.25 -3.45 -8.35
C LYS A 55 5.02 -4.37 -8.28
N THR A 56 5.20 -5.66 -8.57
CA THR A 56 4.17 -6.67 -8.32
C THR A 56 3.89 -6.77 -6.82
N PRO A 57 2.67 -6.48 -6.35
CA PRO A 57 2.32 -6.57 -4.93
C PRO A 57 2.25 -8.05 -4.48
N SER A 58 2.29 -8.26 -3.16
CA SER A 58 1.97 -9.57 -2.60
C SER A 58 0.47 -9.82 -2.72
N LEU A 59 0.07 -11.07 -2.97
CA LEU A 59 -1.34 -11.48 -3.00
C LEU A 59 -1.87 -11.92 -1.62
N ARG A 60 -1.07 -11.82 -0.55
CA ARG A 60 -1.56 -12.09 0.81
C ARG A 60 -2.63 -11.05 1.17
N ASN A 61 -3.76 -11.53 1.70
CA ASN A 61 -4.94 -10.71 2.03
C ASN A 61 -5.54 -9.95 0.83
N VAL A 62 -5.27 -10.38 -0.40
CA VAL A 62 -5.75 -9.66 -1.59
C VAL A 62 -7.27 -9.54 -1.63
N ALA A 63 -8.02 -10.52 -1.14
CA ALA A 63 -9.48 -10.50 -1.14
C ALA A 63 -10.11 -9.39 -0.27
N ILE A 64 -9.35 -8.77 0.63
CA ILE A 64 -9.81 -7.68 1.52
C ILE A 64 -9.00 -6.39 1.34
N GLY A 65 -8.15 -6.33 0.30
CA GLY A 65 -7.20 -5.24 0.07
C GLY A 65 -7.64 -4.22 -0.98
N GLY A 66 -8.90 -4.24 -1.40
CA GLY A 66 -9.42 -3.32 -2.42
C GLY A 66 -9.48 -1.86 -1.94
N PRO A 67 -9.63 -0.90 -2.87
CA PRO A 67 -9.65 -1.07 -4.33
C PRO A 67 -8.28 -1.47 -4.92
N TYR A 68 -8.29 -2.03 -6.12
CA TYR A 68 -7.17 -2.71 -6.78
C TYR A 68 -6.49 -1.83 -7.84
N MET A 69 -5.39 -2.34 -8.39
CA MET A 69 -4.44 -1.63 -9.27
C MET A 69 -3.61 -0.57 -8.52
N HIS A 70 -2.69 0.08 -9.24
CA HIS A 70 -1.75 1.04 -8.65
C HIS A 70 -2.37 2.41 -8.38
N ASP A 71 -3.52 2.68 -9.00
CA ASP A 71 -4.28 3.93 -8.90
C ASP A 71 -5.63 3.74 -8.16
N GLY A 72 -5.97 2.52 -7.77
CA GLY A 72 -7.25 2.21 -7.13
C GLY A 72 -8.44 2.25 -8.09
N SER A 73 -8.23 2.13 -9.40
CA SER A 73 -9.29 2.25 -10.42
C SER A 73 -10.27 1.08 -10.49
N VAL A 74 -9.98 -0.04 -9.82
CA VAL A 74 -10.76 -1.27 -9.92
C VAL A 74 -11.34 -1.63 -8.55
N ASP A 75 -12.66 -1.76 -8.45
CA ASP A 75 -13.33 -1.91 -7.15
C ASP A 75 -13.30 -3.36 -6.63
N THR A 76 -13.39 -4.34 -7.53
CA THR A 76 -13.56 -5.75 -7.13
C THR A 76 -12.37 -6.64 -7.50
N LEU A 77 -12.14 -7.69 -6.71
CA LEU A 77 -11.08 -8.66 -6.99
C LEU A 77 -11.33 -9.37 -8.33
N ALA A 78 -12.60 -9.60 -8.64
CA ALA A 78 -13.03 -10.28 -9.85
C ALA A 78 -12.66 -9.46 -11.10
N GLU A 79 -12.94 -8.16 -11.11
CA GLU A 79 -12.54 -7.25 -12.18
C GLU A 79 -11.02 -7.10 -12.26
N ALA A 80 -10.32 -7.11 -11.12
CA ALA A 80 -8.86 -7.06 -11.10
C ALA A 80 -8.24 -8.29 -11.77
N VAL A 81 -8.79 -9.49 -11.52
CA VAL A 81 -8.37 -10.73 -12.18
C VAL A 81 -8.65 -10.67 -13.69
N ASP A 82 -9.82 -10.18 -14.09
CA ASP A 82 -10.18 -10.05 -15.51
C ASP A 82 -9.23 -9.07 -16.22
N LEU A 83 -8.92 -7.94 -15.58
CA LEU A 83 -8.00 -6.95 -16.12
C LEU A 83 -6.56 -7.49 -16.23
N GLU A 84 -6.06 -8.19 -15.21
CA GLU A 84 -4.70 -8.75 -15.22
C GLU A 84 -4.55 -9.88 -16.24
N THR A 85 -5.57 -10.74 -16.40
CA THR A 85 -5.55 -11.80 -17.42
C THR A 85 -5.67 -11.25 -18.83
N TYR A 86 -6.39 -10.14 -19.02
CA TYR A 86 -6.46 -9.44 -20.30
C TYR A 86 -5.12 -8.77 -20.68
N GLN A 87 -4.44 -8.14 -19.72
CA GLN A 87 -3.20 -7.39 -19.97
C GLN A 87 -1.94 -8.26 -20.01
N ARG A 88 -1.99 -9.48 -19.47
CA ARG A 88 -0.81 -10.35 -19.36
C ARG A 88 -0.87 -11.56 -20.26
N THR A 89 0.30 -12.15 -20.42
CA THR A 89 0.50 -13.40 -21.12
C THR A 89 1.02 -14.48 -20.17
N ASP A 90 0.80 -15.74 -20.54
CA ASP A 90 1.39 -16.88 -19.86
C ASP A 90 2.93 -16.91 -20.04
N ALA A 91 3.60 -17.87 -19.40
CA ALA A 91 5.06 -18.04 -19.51
C ALA A 91 5.56 -18.28 -20.94
N SER A 92 4.67 -18.67 -21.86
CA SER A 92 4.97 -18.89 -23.28
C SER A 92 4.61 -17.67 -24.16
N GLY A 93 4.17 -16.56 -23.56
CA GLY A 93 3.77 -15.35 -24.27
C GLY A 93 2.38 -15.40 -24.89
N ARG A 94 1.54 -16.38 -24.54
CA ARG A 94 0.17 -16.48 -25.07
C ARG A 94 -0.82 -15.73 -24.18
N PRO A 95 -1.93 -15.21 -24.74
CA PRO A 95 -2.99 -14.61 -23.92
C PRO A 95 -3.49 -15.59 -22.86
N ILE A 96 -3.76 -15.10 -21.66
CA ILE A 96 -4.37 -15.89 -20.60
C ILE A 96 -5.88 -15.89 -20.83
N ILE A 97 -6.44 -17.03 -21.21
CA ILE A 97 -7.88 -17.19 -21.43
C ILE A 97 -8.39 -18.17 -20.38
N LEU A 98 -9.25 -17.68 -19.48
CA LEU A 98 -9.87 -18.50 -18.44
C LEU A 98 -11.29 -18.87 -18.85
N THR A 99 -11.65 -20.13 -18.65
CA THR A 99 -13.06 -20.53 -18.63
C THR A 99 -13.76 -19.95 -17.40
N PRO A 100 -15.11 -19.87 -17.40
CA PRO A 100 -15.84 -19.40 -16.22
C PRO A 100 -15.54 -20.19 -14.95
N VAL A 101 -15.26 -21.49 -15.07
CA VAL A 101 -14.90 -22.37 -13.94
C VAL A 101 -13.50 -22.04 -13.44
N GLU A 102 -12.49 -21.97 -14.31
CA GLU A 102 -11.11 -21.63 -13.90
C GLU A 102 -11.03 -20.23 -13.27
N ARG A 103 -11.83 -19.28 -13.75
CA ARG A 103 -11.95 -17.96 -13.15
C ARG A 103 -12.48 -18.04 -11.72
N MET A 104 -13.50 -18.86 -11.48
CA MET A 104 -14.06 -19.05 -10.14
C MET A 104 -13.07 -19.73 -9.21
N ASP A 105 -12.43 -20.81 -9.69
CA ASP A 105 -11.41 -21.54 -8.92
C ASP A 105 -10.23 -20.63 -8.52
N LEU A 106 -9.83 -19.72 -9.42
CA LEU A 106 -8.80 -18.73 -9.13
C LEU A 106 -9.26 -17.74 -8.04
N LEU A 107 -10.49 -17.25 -8.09
CA LEU A 107 -11.02 -16.33 -7.08
C LEU A 107 -11.14 -17.01 -5.71
N ASP A 108 -11.57 -18.26 -5.68
CA ASP A 108 -11.63 -19.06 -4.46
C ASP A 108 -10.23 -19.26 -3.89
N PHE A 109 -9.27 -19.62 -4.73
CA PHE A 109 -7.86 -19.73 -4.33
C PHE A 109 -7.33 -18.42 -3.74
N LEU A 110 -7.54 -17.28 -4.41
CA LEU A 110 -7.09 -15.97 -3.92
C LEU A 110 -7.73 -15.59 -2.59
N THR A 111 -8.99 -16.00 -2.37
CA THR A 111 -9.66 -15.81 -1.08
C THR A 111 -8.97 -16.58 0.05
N THR A 112 -8.43 -17.77 -0.24
CA THR A 112 -7.68 -18.57 0.76
C THR A 112 -6.36 -17.91 1.20
N LEU A 113 -5.87 -16.91 0.47
CA LEU A 113 -4.67 -16.15 0.84
C LEU A 113 -4.92 -15.11 1.94
N THR A 114 -6.13 -15.07 2.49
CA THR A 114 -6.51 -14.16 3.57
C THR A 114 -6.25 -14.80 4.94
N GLY A 115 -5.36 -14.19 5.71
CA GLY A 115 -5.02 -14.65 7.05
C GLY A 115 -6.18 -14.49 8.04
N ARG A 116 -6.34 -15.46 8.94
CA ARG A 116 -7.42 -15.50 9.94
C ARG A 116 -7.47 -14.27 10.88
N GLU A 117 -6.32 -13.62 11.11
CA GLU A 117 -6.23 -12.39 11.90
C GLU A 117 -6.68 -11.13 11.12
N ALA A 118 -6.57 -11.16 9.79
CA ALA A 118 -6.92 -10.01 8.95
C ALA A 118 -8.44 -9.78 8.85
N THR A 119 -9.24 -10.78 9.23
CA THR A 119 -10.71 -10.71 9.31
C THR A 119 -11.21 -10.26 10.68
N LEU A 120 -10.35 -10.18 11.69
CA LEU A 120 -10.76 -9.68 13.01
C LEU A 120 -10.85 -8.15 12.95
N PRO A 121 -11.93 -7.52 13.47
CA PRO A 121 -11.91 -6.09 13.71
C PRO A 121 -10.70 -5.81 14.61
N LEU A 122 -9.97 -4.73 14.32
CA LEU A 122 -8.86 -4.24 15.14
C LEU A 122 -9.27 -4.38 16.61
N ARG A 123 -8.79 -5.44 17.29
CA ARG A 123 -9.04 -5.60 18.71
C ARG A 123 -8.30 -4.43 19.31
N ASP A 124 -9.04 -3.52 19.94
CA ASP A 124 -8.49 -2.33 20.58
C ASP A 124 -7.18 -2.68 21.28
N ALA A 125 -6.07 -2.40 20.60
CA ALA A 125 -4.73 -2.47 21.17
C ALA A 125 -4.50 -1.22 22.04
N ALA A 126 -5.54 -0.81 22.76
CA ALA A 126 -5.47 0.16 23.80
C ALA A 126 -4.90 -0.54 25.05
N LEU A 127 -3.67 -0.17 25.39
CA LEU A 127 -3.26 0.09 26.77
C LEU A 127 -3.10 -1.12 27.71
N SER A 128 -2.32 -2.13 27.32
CA SER A 128 -1.62 -2.97 28.32
C SER A 128 -0.11 -2.77 28.26
N GLN A 129 0.31 -1.53 28.46
CA GLN A 129 1.51 -1.29 29.24
C GLN A 129 1.05 -1.18 30.70
N PRO A 130 1.55 -1.99 31.66
CA PRO A 130 1.35 -1.67 33.06
C PRO A 130 2.24 -0.48 33.42
N ALA A 131 1.69 0.74 33.29
CA ALA A 131 2.26 1.93 33.87
C ALA A 131 2.12 1.88 35.40
N THR A 132 3.27 1.77 36.08
CA THR A 132 3.56 2.29 37.44
C THR A 132 2.82 1.69 38.65
N ALA A 133 3.48 0.77 39.36
CA ALA A 133 3.25 0.59 40.79
C ALA A 133 4.15 1.57 41.57
N LYS A 134 3.63 2.74 41.91
CA LYS A 134 4.26 3.67 42.87
C LYS A 134 3.63 3.43 44.23
N THR A 135 4.13 2.44 44.98
CA THR A 135 3.74 2.24 46.38
C THR A 135 4.44 3.29 47.23
N ARG A 136 3.71 4.37 47.56
CA ARG A 136 4.11 5.35 48.57
C ARG A 136 3.86 4.73 49.93
N ALA A 137 4.94 4.33 50.61
CA ALA A 137 4.87 3.94 52.02
C ALA A 137 4.49 5.17 52.87
N THR A 138 3.36 5.06 53.55
CA THR A 138 2.93 5.87 54.69
C THR A 138 3.77 5.52 55.90
N THR A 139 4.39 6.51 56.56
CA THR A 139 4.63 6.45 58.01
C THR A 139 4.56 7.86 58.57
N SER A 140 3.64 7.97 59.51
CA SER A 140 3.16 9.16 60.19
C SER A 140 4.18 9.68 61.20
N GLN A 141 4.34 11.00 61.21
CA GLN A 141 5.05 11.75 62.24
C GLN A 141 4.07 12.04 63.38
N ALA A 142 4.41 11.65 64.61
CA ALA A 142 3.72 12.11 65.82
C ALA A 142 4.77 12.71 66.77
N LEU A 143 4.57 13.99 67.09
CA LEU A 143 5.31 14.80 68.05
C LEU A 143 4.65 14.70 69.44
N ALA A 144 5.44 14.50 70.49
CA ALA A 144 5.26 14.99 71.87
C ALA A 144 6.52 14.59 72.68
N THR A 145 7.44 15.49 73.04
CA THR A 145 7.43 16.39 74.22
C THR A 145 7.31 15.67 75.57
N SER A 146 8.41 15.59 76.34
CA SER A 146 8.47 16.13 77.72
C SER A 146 9.83 15.83 78.37
N ALA A 147 10.32 16.84 79.11
CA ALA A 147 11.55 16.88 79.88
C ALA A 147 11.53 16.03 81.16
N ARG A 148 12.71 15.50 81.56
CA ARG A 148 13.40 15.80 82.82
C ARG A 148 14.80 15.23 82.84
#